data_AF-A0A1M3CE19-F1
#
_entry.id   AF-A0A1M3CE19-F1
#
_cell.length_a   1.000
_cell.length_b   1.000
_cell.length_c   1.000
_cell.angle_alpha   90.00
_cell.angle_beta   90.00
_cell.angle_gamma   90.00
#
_symmetry.space_group_name_H-M   'P 1'
#
loop_
_entity.id
_entity.type
_entity.pdbx_description
1 polymer ?
#
loop_
_entity_poly.entity_id
_entity_poly.type
_entity_poly.pdbx_seq_one_letter_code
_entity_poly.pdbx_strand_id
1 'polypeptide(L)'
;MLITAFTILGIAVLLGSVLAVMYMREGAAAPSWRLAGLHGLMAISGLGCLGLALRGPPRGLDQGAGSFGMIAAVLIALAAVVGLALFSSRLRKRRLSGTLIGIHATLAISGFVVLIVYVTA
;
A
#
# COMPACT_ATOMS: atom_id res chain seq x y z
N MET A 1 8.41 15.70 1.05
CA MET A 1 8.26 14.23 1.17
C MET A 1 6.80 13.76 1.06
N LEU A 2 5.80 14.56 1.48
CA LEU A 2 4.39 14.13 1.43
C LEU A 2 3.89 13.84 0.00
N ILE A 3 4.07 14.76 -0.95
CA ILE A 3 3.70 14.54 -2.36
C ILE A 3 4.46 13.36 -2.96
N THR A 4 5.75 13.23 -2.66
CA THR A 4 6.56 12.07 -3.07
C THR A 4 5.97 10.76 -2.56
N ALA A 5 5.62 10.70 -1.26
CA ALA A 5 4.98 9.55 -0.66
C ALA A 5 3.64 9.23 -1.34
N PHE A 6 2.80 10.25 -1.53
CA PHE A 6 1.52 10.15 -2.21
C PHE A 6 1.65 9.56 -3.62
N THR A 7 2.55 10.11 -4.44
CA THR A 7 2.77 9.63 -5.80
C THR A 7 3.27 8.18 -5.83
N ILE A 8 4.27 7.84 -5.02
CA ILE A 8 4.83 6.49 -4.98
C ILE A 8 3.78 5.47 -4.49
N LEU A 9 3.05 5.80 -3.43
CA LEU A 9 2.01 4.94 -2.88
C LEU A 9 0.84 4.78 -3.84
N GLY A 10 0.47 5.84 -4.59
CA GLY A 10 -0.55 5.76 -5.63
C GLY A 10 -0.16 4.81 -6.76
N ILE A 11 1.08 4.90 -7.24
CA ILE A 11 1.62 3.96 -8.24
C ILE A 11 1.64 2.53 -7.67
N ALA A 12 2.02 2.37 -6.40
CA ALA A 12 2.04 1.06 -5.73
C ALA A 12 0.63 0.45 -5.63
N VAL A 13 -0.39 1.24 -5.26
CA VAL A 13 -1.79 0.81 -5.22
C VAL A 13 -2.28 0.40 -6.60
N LEU A 14 -2.04 1.21 -7.64
CA LEU A 14 -2.44 0.89 -9.01
C LEU A 14 -1.79 -0.41 -9.50
N LEU A 15 -0.48 -0.57 -9.30
CA LEU A 15 0.22 -1.80 -9.65
C LEU A 15 -0.33 -2.99 -8.84
N GLY A 16 -0.59 -2.80 -7.55
CA GLY A 16 -1.16 -3.84 -6.67
C GLY A 16 -2.55 -4.30 -7.15
N SER A 17 -3.41 -3.37 -7.57
CA SER A 17 -4.71 -3.68 -8.17
C SER A 17 -4.57 -4.51 -9.44
N VAL A 18 -3.65 -4.14 -10.33
CA VAL A 18 -3.36 -4.92 -11.54
C VAL A 18 -2.89 -6.34 -11.19
N LEU A 19 -1.98 -6.48 -10.22
CA LEU A 19 -1.50 -7.79 -9.77
C LEU A 19 -2.62 -8.65 -9.17
N ALA A 20 -3.52 -8.05 -8.39
CA ALA A 20 -4.66 -8.73 -7.81
C ALA A 20 -5.63 -9.23 -8.90
N VAL A 21 -5.96 -8.39 -9.89
CA VAL A 21 -6.81 -8.78 -11.03
C VAL A 21 -6.18 -9.89 -11.85
N MET A 22 -4.88 -9.78 -12.18
CA MET A 22 -4.16 -10.83 -12.88
C MET A 22 -4.18 -12.17 -12.12
N TYR A 23 -4.05 -12.13 -10.79
CA TYR A 23 -4.10 -13.33 -9.97
C TYR A 23 -5.49 -13.97 -9.90
N MET A 24 -6.54 -13.15 -9.85
CA MET A 24 -7.93 -13.63 -9.76
C MET A 24 -8.51 -14.08 -11.11
N ARG A 25 -7.88 -13.71 -12.22
CA ARG A 25 -8.33 -14.09 -13.56
C ARG A 25 -8.11 -15.59 -13.80
N GLU A 26 -9.19 -16.32 -14.02
CA GLU A 26 -9.14 -17.75 -14.35
C GLU A 26 -8.31 -18.00 -15.62
N GLY A 27 -7.49 -19.06 -15.59
CA GLY A 27 -6.62 -19.45 -16.71
C GLY A 27 -5.42 -18.55 -16.98
N ALA A 28 -5.24 -17.44 -16.25
CA ALA A 28 -4.08 -16.57 -16.41
C ALA A 28 -2.85 -17.11 -15.68
N ALA A 29 -1.67 -16.92 -16.28
CA ALA A 29 -0.41 -17.18 -15.58
C ALA A 29 -0.28 -16.22 -14.37
N ALA A 30 0.20 -16.75 -13.25
CA ALA A 30 0.46 -15.93 -12.06
C ALA A 30 1.40 -14.76 -12.43
N PRO A 31 1.20 -13.54 -11.86
CA PRO A 31 2.06 -12.39 -12.13
C PRO A 31 3.52 -12.74 -11.89
N SER A 32 4.53 -12.09 -12.49
CA SER A 32 5.94 -12.46 -12.20
C SER A 32 6.36 -12.07 -10.76
N TRP A 33 7.36 -12.75 -10.18
CA TRP A 33 7.85 -12.42 -8.82
C TRP A 33 8.56 -11.06 -8.79
N ARG A 34 9.15 -10.65 -9.93
CA ARG A 34 9.79 -9.35 -10.11
C ARG A 34 8.78 -8.22 -9.97
N LEU A 35 7.59 -8.36 -10.56
CA LEU A 35 6.53 -7.35 -10.43
C LEU A 35 6.01 -7.26 -8.98
N ALA A 36 5.86 -8.40 -8.29
CA ALA A 36 5.48 -8.40 -6.88
C ALA A 36 6.57 -7.75 -6.00
N GLY A 37 7.84 -8.00 -6.29
CA GLY A 37 8.97 -7.36 -5.62
C GLY A 37 9.02 -5.86 -5.87
N LEU A 38 8.80 -5.42 -7.12
CA LEU A 38 8.72 -4.00 -7.48
C LEU A 38 7.58 -3.29 -6.74
N HIS A 39 6.39 -3.89 -6.71
CA HIS A 39 5.25 -3.39 -5.93
C HIS A 39 5.61 -3.23 -4.45
N GLY A 40 6.22 -4.26 -3.84
CA GLY A 40 6.65 -4.21 -2.44
C GLY A 40 7.70 -3.13 -2.18
N LEU A 41 8.68 -2.97 -3.08
CA LEU A 41 9.72 -1.95 -2.95
C LEU A 41 9.12 -0.54 -3.00
N MET A 42 8.23 -0.26 -3.97
CA MET A 42 7.53 1.01 -4.05
C MET A 42 6.70 1.28 -2.79
N ALA A 43 5.97 0.29 -2.29
CA ALA A 43 5.17 0.43 -1.07
C ALA A 43 6.05 0.78 0.15
N ILE A 44 7.19 0.11 0.34
CA ILE A 44 8.12 0.37 1.44
C ILE A 44 8.76 1.77 1.29
N SER A 45 9.21 2.14 0.09
CA SER A 45 9.77 3.46 -0.17
C SER A 45 8.75 4.57 0.08
N GLY A 46 7.52 4.41 -0.40
CA GLY A 46 6.43 5.35 -0.19
C GLY A 46 6.04 5.49 1.28
N LEU A 47 5.99 4.38 2.02
CA LEU A 47 5.75 4.38 3.47
C LEU A 47 6.89 5.08 4.23
N GLY A 48 8.15 4.86 3.83
CA GLY A 48 9.30 5.57 4.37
C GLY A 48 9.22 7.08 4.12
N CYS A 49 8.88 7.49 2.90
CA CYS A 49 8.65 8.90 2.57
C CYS A 49 7.51 9.50 3.40
N LEU A 50 6.42 8.76 3.63
CA LEU A 50 5.31 9.20 4.47
C LEU A 50 5.78 9.40 5.92
N GLY A 51 6.48 8.42 6.49
CA GLY A 51 7.04 8.53 7.85
C GLY A 51 7.96 9.74 8.02
N LEU A 52 8.78 10.06 7.03
CA LEU A 52 9.59 11.29 7.03
C LEU A 52 8.73 12.55 6.87
N ALA A 53 7.68 12.51 6.06
CA ALA A 53 6.77 13.63 5.85
C ALA A 53 6.00 14.01 7.13
N LEU A 54 5.61 13.01 7.93
CA LEU A 54 4.86 13.21 9.18
C LEU A 54 5.70 13.81 10.31
N ARG A 55 7.02 13.91 10.16
CA ARG A 55 7.90 14.65 11.09
C ARG A 55 7.86 16.17 10.86
N GLY A 56 7.23 16.62 9.78
CA GLY A 56 7.06 18.03 9.48
C GLY A 56 5.99 18.70 10.37
N PRO A 57 5.69 19.98 10.12
CA PRO A 57 4.63 20.70 10.82
C PRO A 57 3.27 19.98 10.70
N PRO A 58 2.41 20.06 11.73
CA PRO A 58 1.07 19.49 11.67
C PRO A 58 0.26 20.12 10.53
N ARG A 59 -0.66 19.34 9.92
CA ARG A 59 -1.50 19.72 8.78
C ARG A 59 -2.95 19.33 9.04
N GLY A 60 -3.90 19.94 8.32
CA GLY A 60 -5.30 19.57 8.38
C GLY A 60 -5.98 19.82 9.73
N LEU A 61 -5.41 20.68 10.59
CA LEU A 61 -5.97 20.99 11.92
C LEU A 61 -7.34 21.67 11.79
N ASP A 62 -7.44 22.64 10.89
CA ASP A 62 -8.68 23.41 10.65
C ASP A 62 -9.81 22.55 10.06
N GLN A 63 -9.47 21.41 9.46
CA GLN A 63 -10.40 20.47 8.83
C GLN A 63 -10.64 19.20 9.69
N GLY A 64 -10.05 19.11 10.89
CA GLY A 64 -10.14 17.92 11.74
C GLY A 64 -9.37 16.69 11.23
N ALA A 65 -8.51 16.86 10.22
CA ALA A 65 -7.74 15.79 9.56
C ALA A 65 -6.33 15.59 10.16
N GLY A 66 -5.99 16.23 11.27
CA GLY A 66 -4.64 16.20 11.86
C GLY A 66 -4.09 14.80 12.15
N SER A 67 -4.95 13.83 12.46
CA SER A 67 -4.57 12.43 12.71
C SER A 67 -4.48 11.58 11.44
N PHE A 68 -4.98 12.05 10.29
CA PHE A 68 -5.19 11.21 9.11
C PHE A 68 -3.86 10.74 8.51
N GLY A 69 -2.82 11.57 8.56
CA GLY A 69 -1.48 11.16 8.15
C GLY A 69 -0.98 9.93 8.92
N MET A 70 -1.15 9.91 10.24
CA MET A 70 -0.79 8.77 11.09
C MET A 70 -1.68 7.56 10.84
N ILE A 71 -3.00 7.75 10.69
CA ILE A 71 -3.94 6.67 10.38
C ILE A 71 -3.57 6.00 9.04
N ALA A 72 -3.30 6.80 8.01
CA ALA A 72 -2.85 6.31 6.71
C ALA A 72 -1.54 5.51 6.85
N ALA A 73 -0.55 6.04 7.57
CA ALA A 73 0.72 5.35 7.79
C ALA A 73 0.53 4.00 8.48
N VAL A 74 -0.32 3.91 9.50
CA VAL A 74 -0.61 2.65 10.21
C VAL A 74 -1.29 1.64 9.29
N LEU A 75 -2.34 2.05 8.55
CA LEU A 75 -3.05 1.17 7.62
C LEU A 75 -2.12 0.63 6.52
N ILE A 76 -1.27 1.49 5.96
CA ILE A 76 -0.31 1.11 4.92
C ILE A 76 0.79 0.21 5.50
N ALA A 77 1.24 0.45 6.73
CA ALA A 77 2.20 -0.43 7.41
C ALA A 77 1.61 -1.82 7.66
N LEU A 78 0.35 -1.91 8.13
CA LEU A 78 -0.35 -3.18 8.27
C LEU A 78 -0.52 -3.89 6.92
N ALA A 79 -0.87 -3.14 5.86
CA ALA A 79 -0.92 -3.67 4.51
C ALA A 79 0.44 -4.24 4.08
N ALA A 80 1.55 -3.55 4.36
CA ALA A 80 2.90 -4.01 4.04
C ALA A 80 3.25 -5.32 4.77
N VAL A 81 2.85 -5.49 6.04
CA VAL A 81 3.04 -6.74 6.79
C VAL A 81 2.29 -7.90 6.12
N VAL A 82 1.02 -7.71 5.75
CA VAL A 82 0.25 -8.74 5.03
C VAL A 82 0.85 -9.02 3.65
N GLY A 83 1.30 -7.97 2.94
CA GLY A 83 1.97 -8.07 1.64
C GLY A 83 3.27 -8.88 1.72
N LEU A 84 4.06 -8.71 2.79
CA LEU A 84 5.26 -9.50 3.05
C LEU A 84 4.93 -10.98 3.27
N ALA A 85 3.84 -11.29 3.99
CA ALA A 85 3.38 -12.67 4.18
C ALA A 85 2.95 -13.33 2.84
N LEU A 86 2.24 -12.58 1.98
CA LEU A 86 1.89 -13.00 0.63
C LEU A 86 3.14 -13.24 -0.23
N PHE A 87 4.08 -12.30 -0.23
CA PHE A 87 5.33 -12.40 -0.98
C PHE A 87 6.18 -13.59 -0.50
N SER A 88 6.27 -13.80 0.81
CA SER A 88 6.98 -14.94 1.40
C SER A 88 6.34 -16.28 1.03
N SER A 89 5.00 -16.38 1.08
CA SER A 89 4.28 -17.56 0.62
C SER A 89 4.59 -17.87 -0.83
N ARG A 90 4.69 -16.82 -1.67
CA ARG A 90 5.01 -16.94 -3.08
C ARG A 90 6.43 -17.45 -3.33
N LEU A 91 7.43 -16.91 -2.62
CA LEU A 91 8.82 -17.38 -2.71
C LEU A 91 8.95 -18.86 -2.29
N ARG A 92 8.12 -19.29 -1.34
CA ARG A 92 8.00 -20.69 -0.91
C ARG A 92 7.15 -21.55 -1.85
N LYS A 93 6.74 -21.03 -3.02
CA LYS A 93 5.87 -21.68 -4.01
C LYS A 93 4.54 -22.21 -3.42
N ARG A 94 4.05 -21.58 -2.34
CA ARG A 94 2.75 -21.91 -1.73
C ARG A 94 1.64 -21.19 -2.47
N ARG A 95 0.44 -21.78 -2.44
CA ARG A 95 -0.78 -21.15 -2.95
C ARG A 95 -1.06 -19.88 -2.14
N LEU A 96 -1.34 -18.78 -2.82
CA LEU A 96 -1.73 -17.54 -2.17
C LEU A 96 -3.17 -17.64 -1.68
N SER A 97 -3.43 -17.11 -0.48
CA SER A 97 -4.77 -17.06 0.07
C SER A 97 -5.52 -15.84 -0.50
N GLY A 98 -6.66 -16.08 -1.15
CA GLY A 98 -7.53 -15.01 -1.64
C GLY A 98 -7.99 -14.07 -0.52
N THR A 99 -8.26 -14.61 0.67
CA THR A 99 -8.60 -13.83 1.86
C THR A 99 -7.47 -12.87 2.26
N LEU A 100 -6.21 -13.33 2.25
CA LEU A 100 -5.06 -12.47 2.57
C LEU A 100 -4.87 -11.38 1.52
N ILE A 101 -5.11 -11.68 0.24
CA ILE A 101 -5.10 -10.68 -0.84
C ILE A 101 -6.18 -9.62 -0.60
N GLY A 102 -7.39 -10.03 -0.24
CA GLY A 102 -8.48 -9.13 0.11
C GLY A 102 -8.14 -8.24 1.30
N ILE A 103 -7.63 -8.81 2.40
CA ILE A 103 -7.20 -8.04 3.58
C ILE A 103 -6.12 -7.02 3.21
N HIS A 104 -5.09 -7.45 2.48
CA HIS A 104 -4.02 -6.56 2.03
C HIS A 104 -4.56 -5.40 1.19
N ALA A 105 -5.43 -5.70 0.20
CA ALA A 105 -6.03 -4.69 -0.66
C ALA A 105 -6.90 -3.70 0.12
N THR A 106 -7.76 -4.18 1.03
CA THR A 106 -8.61 -3.31 1.85
C THR A 106 -7.78 -2.37 2.71
N LEU A 107 -6.73 -2.86 3.38
CA LEU A 107 -5.85 -2.03 4.20
C LEU A 107 -5.11 -0.99 3.34
N ALA A 108 -4.54 -1.41 2.20
CA ALA A 108 -3.79 -0.53 1.31
C ALA A 108 -4.66 0.58 0.71
N ILE A 109 -5.84 0.22 0.17
CA ILE A 109 -6.76 1.16 -0.45
C ILE A 109 -7.33 2.13 0.60
N SER A 110 -7.76 1.62 1.76
CA SER A 110 -8.27 2.48 2.85
C SER A 110 -7.20 3.44 3.33
N GLY A 111 -5.98 2.97 3.57
CA GLY A 111 -4.85 3.81 3.96
C GLY A 111 -4.53 4.88 2.91
N PHE A 112 -4.59 4.52 1.62
CA PHE A 112 -4.35 5.47 0.53
C PHE A 112 -5.48 6.51 0.39
N VAL A 113 -6.74 6.12 0.57
CA VAL A 113 -7.88 7.06 0.57
C VAL A 113 -7.76 8.06 1.72
N VAL A 114 -7.43 7.58 2.93
CA VAL A 114 -7.16 8.48 4.07
C VAL A 114 -5.98 9.41 3.78
N LEU A 115 -4.94 8.90 3.10
CA LEU A 115 -3.81 9.73 2.66
C LEU A 115 -4.23 10.81 1.65
N ILE A 116 -5.12 10.52 0.69
CA ILE A 116 -5.67 11.53 -0.23
C ILE A 116 -6.25 12.68 0.58
N VAL A 117 -7.13 12.37 1.53
CA VAL A 117 -7.79 13.40 2.36
C VAL A 117 -6.76 14.22 3.14
N TYR A 118 -5.75 13.57 3.74
CA TYR A 118 -4.69 14.26 4.46
C TYR A 118 -3.82 15.16 3.56
N VAL A 119 -3.58 14.77 2.31
CA VAL A 119 -2.80 15.56 1.35
C VAL A 119 -3.57 16.80 0.90
N THR A 120 -4.90 16.70 0.80
CA THR A 120 -5.78 17.79 0.36
C THR A 120 -6.32 18.67 1.50
N ALA A 121 -5.97 18.34 2.75
CA ALA A 121 -6.38 19.07 3.95
C ALA A 121 -5.43 20.21 4.35
#